data_AF-I3E9U0-F1
#
_entry.id   AF-I3E9U0-F1
#
_cell.length_a   1.000
_cell.length_b   1.000
_cell.length_c   1.000
_cell.angle_alpha   90.00
_cell.angle_beta   90.00
_cell.angle_gamma   90.00
#
_symmetry.space_group_name_H-M   'P 1'
#
loop_
_entity.id
_entity.type
_entity.pdbx_description
1 polymer ?
#
loop_
_entity_poly.entity_id
_entity_poly.type
_entity_poly.pdbx_seq_one_letter_code
_entity_poly.pdbx_strand_id
1 'polypeptide(L)'
;MNFHYPNGKRYIPKQNFSENIQKGKNATYSNRGMTLEEDLNETNKYYLHNNIAVIHKKPTPVQIVHVDYPKRSAAVIKEAYFKQPSTTDYNGVYKGKYIDFEAKETRYETSFPLKNFHEHQIQHMKNVLNHGGICFVILRFSSTEEIYFLKAEHLLEFWERMTNGGRKSISKEEIEKFGHYVPIGFRPRIDYIKIIDYVYNLA
;
A
#
# COMPACT_ATOMS: atom_id res chain seq x y z
N MET A 1 22.88 31.55 -46.18
CA MET A 1 21.71 31.79 -47.05
C MET A 1 20.46 31.84 -46.20
N ASN A 2 19.63 32.88 -46.33
CA ASN A 2 18.40 33.03 -45.54
C ASN A 2 17.24 32.29 -46.22
N PHE A 3 16.91 31.09 -45.74
CA PHE A 3 15.77 30.33 -46.24
C PHE A 3 14.45 30.97 -45.76
N HIS A 4 13.60 31.37 -46.70
CA HIS A 4 12.24 31.85 -46.44
C HIS A 4 11.24 30.87 -47.05
N TYR A 5 10.10 30.67 -46.38
CA TYR A 5 9.01 29.88 -46.95
C TYR A 5 8.25 30.67 -48.02
N PRO A 6 7.53 30.00 -48.94
CA PRO A 6 6.78 30.65 -50.03
C PRO A 6 5.73 31.69 -49.58
N ASN A 7 5.33 31.68 -48.31
CA ASN A 7 4.41 32.66 -47.71
C ASN A 7 5.12 33.80 -46.93
N GLY A 8 6.40 34.07 -47.21
CA GLY A 8 7.15 35.22 -46.67
C GLY A 8 7.55 35.13 -45.19
N LYS A 9 7.19 34.05 -44.48
CA LYS A 9 7.62 33.84 -43.09
C LYS A 9 9.08 33.37 -43.04
N ARG A 10 9.88 34.00 -42.17
CA ARG A 10 11.28 33.61 -41.89
C ARG A 10 11.35 32.23 -41.25
N TYR A 11 12.27 31.40 -41.75
CA TYR A 11 12.60 30.12 -41.12
C TYR A 11 13.28 30.36 -39.76
N ILE A 12 12.68 29.86 -38.68
CA ILE A 12 13.28 29.83 -37.34
C ILE A 12 13.51 28.35 -37.00
N PRO A 13 14.77 27.88 -36.87
CA PRO A 13 15.03 26.52 -36.46
C PRO A 13 14.52 26.32 -35.02
N LYS A 14 13.68 25.30 -34.80
CA LYS A 14 13.29 24.90 -33.44
C LYS A 14 14.55 24.45 -32.70
N GLN A 15 14.88 25.13 -31.60
CA GLN A 15 15.83 24.61 -30.63
C GLN A 15 15.27 23.29 -30.10
N ASN A 16 16.04 22.21 -30.24
CA ASN A 16 15.78 20.95 -29.55
C ASN A 16 15.94 21.21 -28.05
N PHE A 17 14.87 21.65 -27.38
CA PHE A 17 14.74 21.36 -25.97
C PHE A 17 14.72 19.85 -25.84
N SER A 18 15.67 19.31 -25.07
CA SER A 18 15.68 17.93 -24.64
C SER A 18 14.39 17.65 -23.88
N GLU A 19 13.37 17.23 -24.63
CA GLU A 19 12.16 16.65 -24.12
C GLU A 19 12.53 15.36 -23.39
N ASN A 20 12.83 15.47 -22.09
CA ASN A 20 12.65 14.39 -21.13
C ASN A 20 11.14 14.12 -21.01
N ILE A 21 10.53 13.65 -22.10
CA ILE A 21 9.20 13.05 -22.05
C ILE A 21 9.39 11.75 -21.29
N GLN A 22 8.89 11.74 -20.05
CA GLN A 22 8.66 10.54 -19.28
C GLN A 22 7.98 9.52 -20.21
N LYS A 23 8.68 8.42 -20.49
CA LYS A 23 8.09 7.28 -21.19
C LYS A 23 6.79 6.92 -20.48
N GLY A 24 5.66 7.13 -21.18
CA GLY A 24 4.40 6.52 -20.78
C GLY A 24 4.64 5.04 -20.56
N LYS A 25 4.20 4.53 -19.41
CA LYS A 25 4.28 3.10 -19.09
C LYS A 25 3.56 2.34 -20.21
N ASN A 26 4.32 1.76 -21.13
CA ASN A 26 3.83 0.78 -22.07
C ASN A 26 3.32 -0.40 -21.24
N ALA A 27 2.00 -0.58 -21.22
CA ALA A 27 1.31 -1.67 -20.55
C ALA A 27 1.50 -2.98 -21.32
N THR A 28 2.74 -3.41 -21.52
CA THR A 28 3.07 -4.67 -22.21
C THR A 28 4.48 -5.15 -21.82
N TYR A 29 4.82 -5.18 -20.54
CA TYR A 29 5.93 -6.00 -20.04
C TYR A 29 5.53 -6.45 -18.63
N SER A 30 5.30 -7.75 -18.46
CA SER A 30 5.41 -8.54 -17.21
C SER A 30 5.28 -7.74 -15.91
N ASN A 31 4.24 -7.96 -15.11
CA ASN A 31 4.02 -7.41 -13.75
C ASN A 31 5.11 -7.78 -12.70
N ARG A 32 6.37 -7.99 -13.12
CA ARG A 32 7.57 -8.01 -12.29
C ARG A 32 7.96 -6.56 -12.02
N GLY A 33 7.69 -6.09 -10.80
CA GLY A 33 7.97 -4.71 -10.37
C GLY A 33 6.76 -3.89 -9.94
N MET A 34 5.59 -4.50 -9.75
CA MET A 34 4.49 -3.84 -9.03
C MET A 34 4.83 -3.70 -7.55
N THR A 35 4.48 -2.55 -6.98
CA THR A 35 4.64 -2.30 -5.54
C THR A 35 3.66 -3.17 -4.74
N LEU A 36 3.95 -3.42 -3.46
CA LEU A 36 3.01 -4.17 -2.60
C LEU A 36 1.61 -3.52 -2.59
N GLU A 37 1.56 -2.19 -2.59
CA GLU A 37 0.31 -1.44 -2.63
C GLU A 37 -0.49 -1.69 -3.92
N GLU A 38 0.16 -1.70 -5.09
CA GLU A 38 -0.51 -1.97 -6.37
C GLU A 38 -1.12 -3.39 -6.39
N ASP A 39 -0.35 -4.40 -5.96
CA ASP A 39 -0.83 -5.79 -5.90
C ASP A 39 -1.98 -5.97 -4.90
N LEU A 40 -1.97 -5.27 -3.76
CA LEU A 40 -3.07 -5.27 -2.79
C LEU A 40 -4.32 -4.56 -3.33
N ASN A 41 -4.15 -3.43 -4.01
CA ASN A 41 -5.28 -2.71 -4.62
C ASN A 41 -5.97 -3.56 -5.69
N GLU A 42 -5.21 -4.24 -6.55
CA GLU A 42 -5.77 -5.15 -7.56
C GLU A 42 -6.43 -6.38 -6.91
N THR A 43 -5.81 -6.93 -5.85
CA THR A 43 -6.39 -8.01 -5.04
C THR A 43 -7.73 -7.59 -4.41
N ASN A 44 -7.81 -6.39 -3.81
CA ASN A 44 -9.02 -5.89 -3.17
C ASN A 44 -10.14 -5.64 -4.19
N LYS A 45 -9.81 -5.10 -5.37
CA LYS A 45 -10.77 -4.99 -6.49
C LYS A 45 -11.28 -6.37 -6.92
N TYR A 46 -10.40 -7.37 -6.99
CA TYR A 46 -10.80 -8.73 -7.31
C TYR A 46 -11.78 -9.28 -6.27
N TYR A 47 -11.52 -9.12 -4.98
CA TYR A 47 -12.44 -9.56 -3.93
C TYR A 47 -13.80 -8.86 -4.04
N LEU A 48 -13.81 -7.55 -4.29
CA LEU A 48 -15.03 -6.76 -4.43
C LEU A 48 -15.86 -7.22 -5.65
N HIS A 49 -15.24 -7.35 -6.82
CA HIS A 49 -15.92 -7.73 -8.06
C HIS A 49 -16.49 -9.16 -8.03
N ASN A 50 -15.86 -10.05 -7.25
CA ASN A 50 -16.31 -11.44 -7.11
C ASN A 50 -17.18 -11.66 -5.87
N ASN A 51 -17.60 -10.59 -5.18
CA ASN A 51 -18.41 -10.65 -3.97
C ASN A 51 -17.81 -11.54 -2.86
N ILE A 52 -16.48 -11.50 -2.71
CA ILE A 52 -15.73 -12.27 -1.69
C ILE A 52 -15.61 -11.46 -0.40
N ALA A 53 -15.11 -10.23 -0.52
CA ALA A 53 -14.90 -9.31 0.60
C ALA A 53 -14.98 -7.86 0.11
N VAL A 54 -15.34 -6.93 1.01
CA VAL A 54 -15.39 -5.50 0.72
C VAL A 54 -14.32 -4.80 1.54
N ILE A 55 -13.16 -4.57 0.92
CA ILE A 55 -11.96 -4.03 1.59
C ILE A 55 -11.40 -2.88 0.74
N HIS A 56 -11.05 -1.78 1.39
CA HIS A 56 -10.55 -0.57 0.74
C HIS A 56 -9.32 -0.01 1.44
N LYS A 57 -8.49 0.69 0.67
CA LYS A 57 -7.43 1.55 1.21
C LYS A 57 -8.05 2.87 1.66
N LYS A 58 -7.69 3.35 2.85
CA LYS A 58 -8.01 4.69 3.31
C LYS A 58 -7.20 5.72 2.51
N PRO A 59 -7.82 6.81 2.06
CA PRO A 59 -7.10 7.87 1.36
C PRO A 59 -6.12 8.56 2.30
N THR A 60 -5.02 9.08 1.75
CA THR A 60 -4.03 9.83 2.52
C THR A 60 -4.70 11.05 3.19
N PRO A 61 -4.59 11.19 4.53
CA PRO A 61 -5.27 12.26 5.23
C PRO A 61 -4.64 13.62 4.92
N VAL A 62 -5.46 14.56 4.45
CA VAL A 62 -5.06 15.93 4.14
C VAL A 62 -5.96 16.93 4.85
N GLN A 63 -5.38 17.99 5.38
CA GLN A 63 -6.09 19.17 5.85
C GLN A 63 -6.25 20.13 4.69
N ILE A 64 -7.47 20.28 4.19
CA ILE A 64 -7.78 21.26 3.15
C ILE A 64 -7.91 22.63 3.82
N VAL A 65 -7.17 23.62 3.32
CA VAL A 65 -7.17 25.00 3.84
C VAL A 65 -7.85 25.95 2.86
N HIS A 66 -7.56 25.81 1.56
CA HIS A 66 -8.16 26.65 0.54
C HIS A 66 -8.71 25.84 -0.63
N VAL A 67 -9.94 26.17 -1.05
CA VAL A 67 -10.63 25.54 -2.18
C VAL A 67 -11.25 26.62 -3.06
N ASP A 68 -10.97 26.54 -4.34
CA ASP A 68 -11.59 27.36 -5.38
C ASP A 68 -12.75 26.61 -6.05
N TYR A 69 -13.79 27.34 -6.43
CA TYR A 69 -14.96 26.82 -7.16
C TYR A 69 -15.14 27.56 -8.48
N PRO A 70 -14.36 27.23 -9.53
CA PRO A 70 -14.41 27.96 -10.80
C PRO A 70 -15.76 27.81 -11.53
N LYS A 71 -16.49 26.69 -11.31
CA LYS A 71 -17.83 26.41 -11.85
C LYS A 71 -18.59 25.48 -10.89
N ARG A 72 -19.92 25.42 -10.98
CA ARG A 72 -20.76 24.58 -10.08
C ARG A 72 -20.38 23.09 -10.04
N SER A 73 -19.75 22.56 -11.08
CA SER A 73 -19.36 21.14 -11.19
C SER A 73 -17.91 20.86 -10.82
N ALA A 74 -17.15 21.86 -10.35
CA ALA A 74 -15.72 21.72 -10.13
C ALA A 74 -15.29 22.41 -8.83
N ALA A 75 -14.51 21.69 -8.03
CA ALA A 75 -13.80 22.19 -6.86
C ALA A 75 -12.30 21.91 -7.04
N VAL A 76 -11.46 22.89 -6.75
CA VAL A 76 -10.01 22.79 -6.87
C VAL A 76 -9.40 23.09 -5.51
N ILE A 77 -8.75 22.10 -4.90
CA ILE A 77 -7.96 22.31 -3.69
C ILE A 77 -6.71 23.10 -4.09
N LYS A 78 -6.56 24.31 -3.54
CA LYS A 78 -5.43 25.21 -3.80
C LYS A 78 -4.35 25.09 -2.74
N GLU A 79 -4.75 24.80 -1.51
CA GLU A 79 -3.84 24.67 -0.38
C GLU A 79 -4.32 23.55 0.54
N ALA A 80 -3.41 22.62 0.82
CA ALA A 80 -3.63 21.55 1.78
C ALA A 80 -2.32 21.13 2.43
N TYR A 81 -2.43 20.65 3.67
CA TYR A 81 -1.31 20.13 4.45
C TYR A 81 -1.54 18.64 4.73
N PHE A 82 -0.51 17.80 4.61
CA PHE A 82 -0.62 16.41 5.03
C PHE A 82 -0.84 16.34 6.54
N LYS A 83 -1.78 15.50 6.96
CA LYS A 83 -1.94 15.15 8.37
C LYS A 83 -1.21 13.84 8.65
N GLN A 84 -0.74 13.68 9.88
CA GLN A 84 -0.29 12.38 10.35
C GLN A 84 -1.51 11.44 10.39
N PRO A 85 -1.43 10.24 9.78
CA PRO A 85 -2.48 9.25 9.92
C PRO A 85 -2.61 8.81 11.38
N SER A 86 -3.84 8.50 11.80
CA SER A 86 -4.14 7.98 13.14
C SER A 86 -4.45 6.49 13.15
N THR A 87 -4.58 5.87 11.98
CA THR A 87 -5.00 4.48 11.81
C THR A 87 -4.13 3.78 10.76
N THR A 88 -4.31 2.48 10.62
CA THR A 88 -3.82 1.63 9.52
C THR A 88 -4.41 2.01 8.17
N ASP A 89 -3.73 1.59 7.10
CA ASP A 89 -4.06 1.96 5.72
C ASP A 89 -5.27 1.21 5.12
N TYR A 90 -5.57 -0.02 5.53
CA TYR A 90 -6.64 -0.82 4.90
C TYR A 90 -7.67 -1.31 5.92
N ASN A 91 -8.95 -1.29 5.54
CA ASN A 91 -10.00 -1.92 6.31
C ASN A 91 -11.20 -2.33 5.46
N GLY A 92 -12.10 -3.11 6.05
CA GLY A 92 -13.28 -3.59 5.37
C GLY A 92 -14.08 -4.61 6.15
N VAL A 93 -14.89 -5.38 5.42
CA VAL A 93 -15.74 -6.43 5.97
C VAL A 93 -15.55 -7.73 5.18
N TYR A 94 -15.49 -8.83 5.92
CA TYR A 94 -15.48 -10.19 5.39
C TYR A 94 -16.33 -11.10 6.28
N LYS A 95 -17.32 -11.81 5.72
CA LYS A 95 -18.24 -12.69 6.47
C LYS A 95 -18.82 -12.05 7.75
N GLY A 96 -19.20 -10.77 7.68
CA GLY A 96 -19.75 -10.01 8.81
C GLY A 96 -18.73 -9.61 9.90
N LYS A 97 -17.44 -9.89 9.71
CA LYS A 97 -16.35 -9.48 10.59
C LYS A 97 -15.64 -8.26 10.04
N TYR A 98 -15.26 -7.35 10.94
CA TYR A 98 -14.40 -6.21 10.61
C TYR A 98 -12.97 -6.70 10.35
N ILE A 99 -12.41 -6.28 9.21
CA ILE A 99 -11.04 -6.54 8.80
C ILE A 99 -10.26 -5.23 8.82
N ASP A 100 -9.05 -5.25 9.37
CA ASP A 100 -8.17 -4.09 9.44
C ASP A 100 -6.71 -4.54 9.28
N PHE A 101 -5.96 -3.95 8.35
CA PHE A 101 -4.57 -4.31 8.18
C PHE A 101 -3.69 -3.19 7.65
N GLU A 102 -2.40 -3.38 7.87
CA GLU A 102 -1.32 -2.54 7.35
C GLU A 102 -0.45 -3.36 6.39
N ALA A 103 0.16 -2.70 5.41
CA ALA A 103 1.03 -3.35 4.44
C ALA A 103 2.36 -2.62 4.36
N LYS A 104 3.46 -3.33 4.64
CA LYS A 104 4.82 -2.77 4.59
C LYS A 104 5.73 -3.69 3.81
N GLU A 105 6.68 -3.08 3.11
CA GLU A 105 7.72 -3.81 2.38
C GLU A 105 9.12 -3.40 2.86
N THR A 106 10.08 -4.32 2.71
CA THR A 106 11.49 -4.12 3.05
C THR A 106 12.37 -4.71 1.96
N ARG A 107 13.52 -4.08 1.70
CA ARG A 107 14.57 -4.61 0.82
C ARG A 107 15.57 -5.51 1.54
N TYR A 108 15.56 -5.52 2.88
CA TYR A 108 16.40 -6.42 3.65
C TYR A 108 15.88 -7.85 3.52
N GLU A 109 16.77 -8.81 3.28
CA GLU A 109 16.40 -10.21 3.02
C GLU A 109 16.17 -11.01 4.32
N THR A 110 16.81 -10.62 5.42
CA THR A 110 16.86 -11.41 6.66
C THR A 110 16.13 -10.78 7.84
N SER A 111 15.61 -9.55 7.69
CA SER A 111 14.89 -8.88 8.77
C SER A 111 13.94 -7.79 8.29
N PHE A 112 12.93 -7.51 9.11
CA PHE A 112 11.95 -6.46 8.92
C PHE A 112 12.13 -5.36 9.97
N PRO A 113 12.54 -4.14 9.58
CA PRO A 113 12.72 -3.03 10.52
C PRO A 113 11.39 -2.59 11.14
N LEU A 114 11.31 -2.55 12.47
CA LEU A 114 10.10 -2.09 13.17
C LEU A 114 9.84 -0.59 12.98
N LYS A 115 10.87 0.20 12.65
CA LYS A 115 10.72 1.63 12.30
C LYS A 115 9.78 1.91 11.11
N ASN A 116 9.44 0.88 10.33
CA ASN A 116 8.46 0.98 9.25
C ASN A 116 7.01 1.09 9.77
N PHE A 117 6.80 0.80 11.05
CA PHE A 117 5.55 1.00 11.77
C PHE A 117 5.64 2.21 12.68
N HIS A 118 4.50 2.88 12.86
CA HIS A 118 4.39 4.04 13.74
C HIS A 118 3.53 3.69 14.96
N GLU A 119 3.82 4.34 16.10
CA GLU A 119 3.14 4.08 17.37
C GLU A 119 1.61 4.20 17.29
N HIS A 120 1.09 5.19 16.55
CA HIS A 120 -0.35 5.35 16.35
C HIS A 120 -0.99 4.13 15.66
N GLN A 121 -0.26 3.47 14.74
CA GLN A 121 -0.76 2.27 14.06
C GLN A 121 -0.84 1.11 15.05
N ILE A 122 0.19 0.93 15.87
CA ILE A 122 0.26 -0.11 16.91
C ILE A 122 -0.88 0.07 17.92
N GLN A 123 -1.10 1.30 18.38
CA GLN A 123 -2.20 1.61 19.30
C GLN A 123 -3.57 1.37 18.67
N HIS A 124 -3.75 1.74 17.39
CA HIS A 124 -4.97 1.45 16.63
C HIS A 124 -5.22 -0.06 16.52
N MET A 125 -4.21 -0.84 16.13
CA MET A 125 -4.31 -2.31 16.04
C MET A 125 -4.72 -2.93 17.37
N LYS A 126 -4.12 -2.48 18.48
CA LYS A 126 -4.49 -2.92 19.84
C LYS A 126 -5.97 -2.63 20.14
N ASN A 127 -6.46 -1.45 19.77
CA ASN A 127 -7.87 -1.09 19.96
C ASN A 127 -8.81 -1.95 19.09
N VAL A 128 -8.43 -2.26 17.85
CA VAL A 128 -9.22 -3.14 16.96
C VAL A 128 -9.34 -4.54 17.55
N LEU A 129 -8.22 -5.12 17.99
CA LEU A 129 -8.20 -6.45 18.62
C LEU A 129 -9.08 -6.49 19.88
N ASN A 130 -9.00 -5.46 20.73
CA ASN A 130 -9.83 -5.35 21.94
C ASN A 130 -11.33 -5.34 21.67
N HIS A 131 -11.75 -4.94 20.46
CA HIS A 131 -13.17 -4.93 20.04
C HIS A 131 -13.55 -6.13 19.17
N GLY A 132 -12.68 -7.15 19.08
CA GLY A 132 -12.95 -8.39 18.35
C GLY A 132 -12.84 -8.26 16.82
N GLY A 133 -12.18 -7.23 16.32
CA GLY A 133 -11.84 -7.11 14.90
C GLY A 133 -10.67 -8.02 14.51
N ILE A 134 -10.66 -8.45 13.24
CA ILE A 134 -9.53 -9.20 12.68
C ILE A 134 -8.47 -8.20 12.24
N CYS A 135 -7.33 -8.20 12.91
CA CYS A 135 -6.24 -7.27 12.66
C CYS A 135 -4.94 -8.01 12.33
N PHE A 136 -4.24 -7.57 11.29
CA PHE A 136 -2.99 -8.19 10.83
C PHE A 136 -2.12 -7.21 10.04
N VAL A 137 -0.93 -7.67 9.65
CA VAL A 137 -0.05 -6.97 8.71
C VAL A 137 0.39 -7.88 7.59
N ILE A 138 0.56 -7.30 6.41
CA ILE A 138 1.16 -7.94 5.24
C ILE A 138 2.58 -7.41 5.10
N LEU A 139 3.56 -8.31 5.18
CA LEU A 139 4.99 -8.00 5.11
C LEU A 139 5.56 -8.55 3.81
N ARG A 140 6.14 -7.69 2.97
CA ARG A 140 6.86 -8.13 1.76
C ARG A 140 8.36 -7.94 1.91
N PHE A 141 9.11 -9.01 1.65
CA PHE A 141 10.55 -8.97 1.41
C PHE A 141 10.78 -8.75 -0.09
N SER A 142 10.90 -7.50 -0.52
CA SER A 142 10.87 -7.15 -1.94
C SER A 142 12.05 -7.73 -2.74
N SER A 143 13.19 -7.99 -2.09
CA SER A 143 14.37 -8.55 -2.75
C SER A 143 14.21 -10.04 -3.08
N THR A 144 13.42 -10.77 -2.29
CA THR A 144 13.15 -12.21 -2.47
C THR A 144 11.74 -12.49 -2.99
N GLU A 145 10.90 -11.46 -3.12
CA GLU A 145 9.51 -11.52 -3.54
C GLU A 145 8.62 -12.42 -2.65
N GLU A 146 8.94 -12.49 -1.37
CA GLU A 146 8.18 -13.25 -0.39
C GLU A 146 7.22 -12.35 0.38
N ILE A 147 5.99 -12.83 0.57
CA ILE A 147 4.94 -12.11 1.28
C ILE A 147 4.47 -12.97 2.44
N TYR A 148 4.32 -12.34 3.60
CA TYR A 148 3.85 -12.98 4.82
C TYR A 148 2.66 -12.23 5.39
N PHE A 149 1.66 -13.00 5.82
CA PHE A 149 0.58 -12.56 6.68
C PHE A 149 1.02 -12.75 8.13
N LEU A 150 1.01 -11.70 8.94
CA LEU A 150 1.32 -11.78 10.36
C LEU A 150 0.17 -11.20 11.17
N LYS A 151 -0.41 -12.02 12.06
CA LYS A 151 -1.42 -11.56 13.03
C LYS A 151 -0.90 -10.37 13.84
N ALA A 152 -1.77 -9.39 14.10
CA ALA A 152 -1.38 -8.17 14.79
C ALA A 152 -0.84 -8.46 16.21
N GLU A 153 -1.34 -9.48 16.90
CA GLU A 153 -0.88 -9.92 18.22
C GLU A 153 0.63 -10.14 18.26
N HIS A 154 1.19 -10.82 17.26
CA HIS A 154 2.65 -11.05 17.19
C HIS A 154 3.41 -9.76 16.89
N LEU A 155 2.86 -8.87 16.06
CA LEU A 155 3.47 -7.56 15.84
C LEU A 155 3.50 -6.74 17.14
N LEU A 156 2.44 -6.78 17.95
CA LEU A 156 2.38 -6.11 19.25
C LEU A 156 3.45 -6.66 20.21
N GLU A 157 3.64 -7.99 20.26
CA GLU A 157 4.69 -8.63 21.06
C GLU A 157 6.10 -8.17 20.63
N PHE A 158 6.37 -8.12 19.31
CA PHE A 158 7.65 -7.65 18.80
C PHE A 158 7.87 -6.15 19.04
N TRP A 159 6.81 -5.36 18.98
CA TRP A 159 6.86 -3.94 19.29
C TRP A 159 7.17 -3.71 20.77
N GLU A 160 6.49 -4.41 21.67
CA GLU A 160 6.73 -4.35 23.11
C GLU A 160 8.16 -4.79 23.46
N ARG A 161 8.64 -5.88 22.83
CA ARG A 161 10.04 -6.30 22.96
C ARG A 161 11.01 -5.18 22.59
N MET A 162 10.76 -4.46 21.50
CA MET A 162 11.60 -3.34 21.07
C MET A 162 11.56 -2.18 22.08
N THR A 163 10.36 -1.81 22.57
CA THR A 163 10.22 -0.72 23.55
C THR A 163 10.89 -1.05 24.88
N ASN A 164 10.96 -2.34 25.24
CA ASN A 164 11.67 -2.83 26.44
C ASN A 164 13.19 -2.97 26.23
N GLY A 165 13.75 -2.39 25.16
CA GLY A 165 15.20 -2.39 24.89
C GLY A 165 15.71 -3.55 24.05
N GLY A 166 14.82 -4.39 23.50
CA GLY A 166 15.16 -5.48 22.60
C GLY A 166 15.52 -5.04 21.17
N ARG A 167 15.47 -5.99 20.23
CA ARG A 167 15.81 -5.75 18.83
C ARG A 167 14.83 -4.78 18.16
N LYS A 168 15.36 -3.87 17.33
CA LYS A 168 14.58 -2.89 16.52
C LYS A 168 14.10 -3.43 15.16
N SER A 169 14.18 -4.73 14.99
CA SER A 169 13.72 -5.46 13.80
C SER A 169 13.22 -6.84 14.21
N ILE A 170 12.39 -7.43 13.35
CA ILE A 170 11.92 -8.81 13.44
C ILE A 170 12.78 -9.62 12.46
N SER A 171 13.33 -10.76 12.85
CA SER A 171 14.06 -11.60 11.87
C SER A 171 13.09 -12.27 10.89
N LYS A 172 13.57 -12.63 9.71
CA LYS A 172 12.78 -13.40 8.74
C LYS A 172 12.34 -14.74 9.32
N GLU A 173 13.21 -15.42 10.06
CA GLU A 173 12.88 -16.66 10.78
C GLU A 173 11.74 -16.49 11.79
N GLU A 174 11.69 -15.36 12.51
CA GLU A 174 10.57 -15.05 13.40
C GLU A 174 9.27 -14.87 12.60
N ILE A 175 9.33 -14.18 11.47
CA ILE A 175 8.17 -13.98 10.59
C ILE A 175 7.70 -15.32 9.98
N GLU A 176 8.61 -16.19 9.57
CA GLU A 176 8.27 -17.52 9.05
C GLU A 176 7.67 -18.42 10.13
N LYS A 177 8.13 -18.29 11.38
CA LYS A 177 7.63 -19.06 12.51
C LYS A 177 6.23 -18.66 12.94
N PHE A 178 5.95 -17.36 13.00
CA PHE A 178 4.69 -16.83 13.55
C PHE A 178 3.70 -16.33 12.49
N GLY A 179 4.18 -16.07 11.28
CA GLY A 179 3.38 -15.65 10.14
C GLY A 179 3.04 -16.80 9.21
N HIS A 180 2.27 -16.48 8.17
CA HIS A 180 1.87 -17.41 7.12
C HIS A 180 2.37 -16.89 5.78
N TYR A 181 3.08 -17.74 5.03
CA TYR A 181 3.49 -17.42 3.67
C TYR A 181 2.26 -17.23 2.76
N VAL A 182 2.25 -16.16 1.97
CA VAL A 182 1.20 -15.86 1.01
C VAL A 182 1.77 -15.98 -0.40
N PRO A 183 1.45 -17.04 -1.16
CA PRO A 183 1.95 -17.18 -2.51
C PRO A 183 1.38 -16.09 -3.42
N ILE A 184 2.25 -15.54 -4.28
CA ILE A 184 1.83 -14.57 -5.29
C ILE A 184 1.13 -15.33 -6.43
N GLY A 185 -0.18 -15.10 -6.55
CA GLY A 185 -1.04 -15.66 -7.59
C GLY A 185 -1.25 -14.73 -8.78
N PHE A 186 -2.14 -15.12 -9.69
CA PHE A 186 -2.60 -14.25 -10.78
C PHE A 186 -3.88 -13.50 -10.41
N ARG A 187 -4.92 -14.23 -9.94
CA ARG A 187 -6.22 -13.70 -9.54
C ARG A 187 -6.80 -14.53 -8.38
N PRO A 188 -6.78 -14.03 -7.13
CA PRO A 188 -6.14 -12.79 -6.68
C PRO A 188 -4.60 -12.86 -6.74
N ARG A 189 -3.94 -11.70 -6.62
CA ARG A 189 -2.47 -11.61 -6.58
C ARG A 189 -1.92 -11.99 -5.21
N ILE A 190 -2.52 -11.47 -4.15
CA ILE A 190 -2.13 -11.74 -2.75
C ILE A 190 -3.36 -12.30 -2.03
N ASP A 191 -3.50 -13.63 -2.00
CA ASP A 191 -4.71 -14.28 -1.49
C ASP A 191 -4.76 -14.36 0.04
N TYR A 192 -4.71 -13.21 0.72
CA TYR A 192 -4.71 -13.15 2.18
C TYR A 192 -6.05 -13.54 2.81
N ILE A 193 -7.17 -13.51 2.07
CA ILE A 193 -8.48 -13.95 2.57
C ILE A 193 -8.48 -15.46 2.87
N LYS A 194 -7.82 -16.27 2.04
CA LYS A 194 -7.63 -17.70 2.34
C LYS A 194 -6.90 -17.93 3.66
N ILE A 195 -5.91 -17.10 3.97
CA ILE A 195 -5.19 -17.18 5.24
C ILE A 195 -6.11 -16.80 6.39
N ILE A 196 -6.96 -15.79 6.23
CA ILE A 196 -7.96 -15.41 7.24
C ILE A 196 -8.93 -16.58 7.50
N ASP A 197 -9.47 -17.22 6.46
CA ASP A 197 -10.34 -18.39 6.62
C ASP A 197 -9.68 -19.50 7.42
N TYR A 198 -8.40 -19.79 7.13
CA TYR A 198 -7.60 -20.81 7.83
C TYR A 198 -7.32 -20.43 9.29
N VAL A 199 -6.82 -19.22 9.55
CA VAL A 199 -6.36 -18.78 10.87
C VAL A 199 -7.52 -18.55 11.84
N TYR A 200 -8.65 -18.06 11.32
CA TYR A 200 -9.83 -17.71 12.13
C TYR A 200 -10.97 -18.72 12.03
N ASN A 201 -10.74 -19.87 11.37
CA ASN A 201 -11.73 -20.94 11.16
C ASN A 201 -13.07 -20.42 10.63
N LEU A 202 -13.02 -19.55 9.62
CA LEU A 202 -14.22 -18.94 9.03
C LEU A 202 -14.81 -19.75 7.86
N ALA A 203 -14.34 -20.97 7.63
CA ALA A 203 -14.75 -21.86 6.54
C ALA A 203 -16.25 -22.16 6.56
#